data_AF-A0A7K2YJQ3-F1
#
_entry.id   AF-A0A7K2YJQ3-F1
#
_cell.length_a   1.000
_cell.length_b   1.000
_cell.length_c   1.000
_cell.angle_alpha   90.00
_cell.angle_beta   90.00
_cell.angle_gamma   90.00
#
_symmetry.space_group_name_H-M   'P 1'
#
loop_
_entity.id
_entity.type
_entity.pdbx_description
1 polymer ?
#
loop_
_entity_poly.entity_id
_entity_poly.type
_entity_poly.pdbx_seq_one_letter_code
_entity_poly.pdbx_strand_id
1 'polypeptide(L)'
;MSERPDFFARHSDLLDRAVEATTSRDYWSSYRESPSTSAYGEAAPKEGEAAFQALLGKPFVLAGHPEEGSVPATEVSPYGFDLGVGYPRVSPETAVAAARQATAAWRDAGPDVRAGVA
;
A
#
# COMPACT_ATOMS: atom_id res chain seq x y z
N MET A 1 -2.38 -8.38 25.38
CA MET A 1 -3.10 -8.38 24.10
C MET A 1 -3.08 -6.93 23.62
N SER A 2 -2.36 -6.62 22.54
CA SER A 2 -2.25 -5.22 22.07
C SER A 2 -3.64 -4.72 21.67
N GLU A 3 -4.06 -3.59 22.21
CA GLU A 3 -5.27 -2.87 21.81
C GLU A 3 -5.13 -2.55 20.31
N ARG A 4 -6.09 -3.03 19.50
CA ARG A 4 -6.09 -2.71 18.07
C ARG A 4 -6.58 -1.27 17.92
N PRO A 5 -5.85 -0.38 17.23
CA PRO A 5 -6.26 1.01 17.09
C PRO A 5 -7.59 1.08 16.32
N ASP A 6 -8.48 1.95 16.78
CA ASP A 6 -9.69 2.31 16.03
C ASP A 6 -9.28 3.25 14.89
N PHE A 7 -9.07 2.68 13.71
CA PHE A 7 -8.67 3.42 12.53
C PHE A 7 -9.77 4.33 12.00
N PHE A 8 -11.05 3.97 12.18
CA PHE A 8 -12.14 4.82 11.73
C PHE A 8 -12.19 6.11 12.55
N ALA A 9 -12.12 5.99 13.88
CA ALA A 9 -12.04 7.16 14.75
C ALA A 9 -10.78 8.00 14.48
N ARG A 10 -9.64 7.38 14.14
CA ARG A 10 -8.41 8.09 13.79
C ARG A 10 -8.54 8.93 12.51
N HIS A 11 -9.35 8.47 11.55
CA HIS A 11 -9.42 9.03 10.20
C HIS A 11 -10.76 9.71 9.88
N SER A 12 -11.69 9.82 10.83
CA SER A 12 -13.03 10.38 10.61
C SER A 12 -13.00 11.78 9.98
N ASP A 13 -12.20 12.69 10.52
CA ASP A 13 -12.12 14.07 10.02
C ASP A 13 -11.57 14.14 8.59
N LEU A 14 -10.65 13.25 8.24
CA LEU A 14 -10.09 13.14 6.90
C LEU A 14 -11.15 12.63 5.91
N LEU A 15 -11.92 11.61 6.33
CA LEU A 15 -13.00 11.03 5.52
C LEU A 15 -14.12 12.05 5.28
N ASP A 16 -14.54 12.80 6.31
CA ASP A 16 -15.57 13.84 6.18
C ASP A 16 -15.14 14.95 5.22
N ARG A 17 -13.88 15.41 5.33
CA ARG A 17 -13.30 16.38 4.38
C ARG A 17 -13.25 15.84 2.95
N ALA A 18 -12.94 14.55 2.77
CA ALA A 18 -12.94 13.93 1.46
C ALA A 18 -14.34 13.90 0.83
N VAL A 19 -15.36 13.53 1.63
CA VAL A 19 -16.76 13.53 1.17
C VAL A 19 -17.21 14.94 0.77
N GLU A 20 -16.89 15.96 1.57
CA GLU A 20 -17.18 17.37 1.26
C GLU A 20 -16.52 17.79 -0.06
N ALA A 21 -15.22 17.53 -0.21
CA ALA A 21 -14.47 17.88 -1.42
C ALA A 21 -15.01 17.18 -2.69
N THR A 22 -15.48 15.93 -2.59
CA THR A 22 -16.10 15.25 -3.74
C THR A 22 -17.42 15.89 -4.17
N THR A 23 -18.14 16.50 -3.22
CA THR A 23 -19.41 17.19 -3.46
C THR A 23 -19.19 18.59 -4.01
N SER A 24 -18.29 19.38 -3.41
CA SER A 24 -18.03 20.75 -3.87
C SER A 24 -17.21 20.80 -5.17
N ARG A 25 -16.35 19.80 -5.38
CA ARG A 25 -15.38 19.70 -6.48
C ARG A 25 -14.34 20.84 -6.51
N ASP A 26 -14.14 21.51 -5.38
CA ASP A 26 -13.06 22.46 -5.21
C ASP A 26 -11.70 21.76 -5.16
N TYR A 27 -10.63 22.53 -5.30
CA TYR A 27 -9.29 22.00 -5.09
C TYR A 27 -9.09 21.63 -3.62
N TRP A 28 -8.86 20.34 -3.38
CA TRP A 28 -8.49 19.81 -2.08
C TRP A 28 -7.56 18.60 -2.28
N SER A 29 -6.50 18.53 -1.47
CA SER A 29 -5.62 17.37 -1.36
C SER A 29 -5.21 17.18 0.09
N SER A 30 -5.38 15.96 0.61
CA SER A 30 -4.95 15.59 1.96
C SER A 30 -3.45 15.30 2.05
N TYR A 31 -2.79 15.01 0.92
CA TYR A 31 -1.40 14.61 0.85
C TYR A 31 -0.57 15.68 0.12
N ARG A 32 0.60 16.02 0.69
CA ARG A 32 1.45 17.08 0.13
C ARG A 32 2.12 16.60 -1.16
N GLU A 33 1.82 17.25 -2.28
CA GLU A 33 2.39 16.89 -3.58
C GLU A 33 3.89 17.20 -3.70
N SER A 34 4.36 18.25 -3.01
CA SER A 34 5.77 18.64 -3.02
C SER A 34 6.61 17.70 -2.15
N PRO A 35 7.71 17.12 -2.66
CA PRO A 35 8.63 16.26 -1.88
C PRO A 35 9.50 17.08 -0.90
N SER A 36 8.97 18.16 -0.35
CA SER A 36 9.68 19.07 0.56
C SER A 36 10.03 18.35 1.86
N THR A 37 11.29 18.51 2.31
CA THR A 37 11.74 18.04 3.62
C THR A 37 10.95 18.66 4.78
N SER A 38 10.35 19.83 4.58
CA SER A 38 9.42 20.42 5.55
C SER A 38 8.15 19.59 5.78
N ALA A 39 7.71 18.84 4.76
CA ALA A 39 6.52 18.00 4.83
C ALA A 39 6.86 16.55 5.24
N TYR A 40 7.99 16.03 4.76
CA TYR A 40 8.34 14.61 4.89
C TYR A 40 9.50 14.33 5.84
N GLY A 41 10.18 15.37 6.34
CA GLY A 41 11.39 15.28 7.15
C GLY A 41 12.67 15.36 6.33
N GLU A 42 13.73 15.89 6.95
CA GLU A 42 15.04 16.10 6.31
C GLU A 42 15.71 14.81 5.81
N ALA A 43 15.46 13.68 6.47
CA ALA A 43 16.06 12.40 6.10
C ALA A 43 15.29 11.64 5.00
N ALA A 44 14.03 12.01 4.73
CA ALA A 44 13.14 11.23 3.87
C ALA A 44 13.65 10.97 2.44
N PRO A 45 14.30 11.92 1.74
CA PRO A 45 14.84 11.64 0.41
C PRO A 45 15.89 10.52 0.42
N LYS A 46 16.80 10.55 1.40
CA LYS A 46 17.87 9.56 1.54
C LYS A 46 17.33 8.21 2.00
N GLU A 47 16.38 8.20 2.93
CA GLU A 47 15.74 6.97 3.40
C GLU A 47 14.91 6.30 2.30
N GLY A 48 14.19 7.09 1.50
CA GLY A 48 13.44 6.60 0.34
C GLY A 48 14.35 5.98 -0.72
N GLU A 49 15.46 6.65 -1.05
CA GLU A 49 16.47 6.09 -1.97
C GLU A 49 17.06 4.78 -1.41
N ALA A 50 17.46 4.76 -0.13
CA ALA A 50 18.01 3.55 0.49
C ALA A 50 17.00 2.40 0.51
N ALA A 51 15.72 2.68 0.78
CA ALA A 51 14.65 1.69 0.74
C ALA A 51 14.44 1.13 -0.67
N PHE A 52 14.44 1.99 -1.70
CA PHE A 52 14.37 1.57 -3.09
C PHE A 52 15.57 0.69 -3.49
N GLN A 53 16.78 1.15 -3.21
CA GLN A 53 18.02 0.41 -3.50
C GLN A 53 18.05 -0.95 -2.79
N ALA A 54 17.46 -1.05 -1.60
CA ALA A 54 17.38 -2.31 -0.86
C ALA A 54 16.51 -3.37 -1.54
N LEU A 55 15.60 -2.98 -2.45
CA LEU A 55 14.75 -3.91 -3.21
C LEU A 55 15.45 -4.46 -4.47
N LEU A 56 16.42 -3.74 -5.02
CA LEU A 56 17.04 -4.10 -6.29
C LEU A 56 17.77 -5.45 -6.21
N GLY A 57 17.64 -6.25 -7.27
CA GLY A 57 18.26 -7.57 -7.39
C GLY A 57 17.77 -8.62 -6.39
N LYS A 58 16.62 -8.38 -5.73
CA LYS A 58 16.09 -9.24 -4.67
C LYS A 58 14.64 -9.67 -4.92
N PRO A 59 14.22 -10.80 -4.36
CA PRO A 59 12.79 -11.12 -4.29
C PRO A 59 12.06 -10.15 -3.35
N PHE A 60 10.95 -9.59 -3.81
CA PHE A 60 10.00 -8.84 -3.02
C PHE A 60 9.13 -9.80 -2.22
N VAL A 61 9.15 -9.68 -0.88
CA VAL A 61 8.46 -10.63 0.02
C VAL A 61 7.05 -10.15 0.32
N LEU A 62 6.04 -10.98 0.05
CA LEU A 62 4.65 -10.72 0.41
C LEU A 62 4.22 -11.64 1.56
N ALA A 63 4.48 -11.21 2.80
CA ALA A 63 4.17 -12.01 3.98
C ALA A 63 2.68 -12.38 4.06
N GLY A 64 2.38 -13.68 4.16
CA GLY A 64 1.02 -14.21 4.21
C GLY A 64 0.31 -14.34 2.86
N HIS A 65 0.97 -13.95 1.77
CA HIS A 65 0.49 -14.22 0.42
C HIS A 65 0.78 -15.68 0.03
N PRO A 66 -0.11 -16.37 -0.69
CA PRO A 66 0.19 -17.69 -1.23
C PRO A 66 1.26 -17.60 -2.33
N GLU A 67 2.30 -18.44 -2.25
CA GLU A 67 3.43 -18.43 -3.19
C GLU A 67 3.65 -19.84 -3.78
N GLU A 68 3.70 -19.94 -5.11
CA GLU A 68 3.95 -21.17 -5.89
C GLU A 68 5.32 -21.12 -6.60
N GLY A 69 6.22 -20.25 -6.14
CA GLY A 69 7.52 -19.97 -6.75
C GLY A 69 7.72 -18.47 -6.98
N SER A 70 8.56 -18.10 -7.94
CA SER A 70 8.84 -16.71 -8.29
C SER A 70 8.60 -16.43 -9.76
N VAL A 71 8.09 -15.24 -10.09
CA VAL A 71 8.17 -14.72 -11.45
C VAL A 71 9.58 -14.21 -11.73
N PRO A 72 10.13 -14.44 -12.94
CA PRO A 72 11.39 -13.83 -13.34
C PRO A 72 11.32 -12.31 -13.25
N ALA A 73 12.41 -11.67 -12.87
CA ALA A 73 12.52 -10.21 -12.87
C ALA A 73 12.53 -9.70 -14.32
N THR A 74 11.41 -9.16 -14.78
CA THR A 74 11.24 -8.64 -16.15
C THR A 74 11.11 -7.12 -16.21
N GLU A 75 11.13 -6.44 -15.07
CA GLU A 75 11.05 -4.98 -15.00
C GLU A 75 12.35 -4.35 -15.52
N VAL A 76 12.20 -3.36 -16.40
CA VAL A 76 13.33 -2.64 -17.02
C VAL A 76 13.17 -1.16 -16.73
N SER A 77 14.19 -0.55 -16.13
CA SER A 77 14.21 0.88 -15.88
C SER A 77 14.41 1.65 -17.19
N PRO A 78 13.55 2.64 -17.52
CA PRO A 78 13.78 3.55 -18.64
C PRO A 78 15.07 4.38 -18.50
N TYR A 79 15.63 4.47 -17.29
CA TYR A 79 16.89 5.16 -17.01
C TYR A 79 18.14 4.28 -17.24
N GLY A 80 17.97 3.04 -17.71
CA GLY A 80 19.08 2.21 -18.21
C GLY A 80 19.87 1.43 -17.16
N PHE A 81 19.35 1.27 -15.94
CA PHE A 81 19.94 0.41 -14.91
C PHE A 81 19.04 -0.81 -14.61
N ASP A 82 19.65 -1.86 -14.08
CA ASP A 82 18.95 -3.10 -13.77
C ASP A 82 18.12 -2.98 -12.48
N LEU A 83 16.85 -3.37 -12.55
CA LEU A 83 15.97 -3.45 -11.38
C LEU A 83 16.11 -4.80 -10.68
N GLY A 84 16.00 -5.90 -11.43
CA GLY A 84 16.23 -7.25 -10.92
C GLY A 84 15.29 -7.67 -9.78
N VAL A 85 14.13 -7.00 -9.62
CA VAL A 85 13.17 -7.32 -8.57
C VAL A 85 12.33 -8.52 -9.00
N GLY A 86 12.37 -9.59 -8.20
CA GLY A 86 11.52 -10.76 -8.39
C GLY A 86 10.27 -10.68 -7.50
N TYR A 87 9.17 -11.30 -7.92
CA TYR A 87 7.94 -11.35 -7.12
C TYR A 87 7.49 -12.80 -6.93
N PRO A 88 6.76 -13.12 -5.84
CA PRO A 88 6.18 -14.44 -5.71
C PRO A 88 5.17 -14.68 -6.83
N ARG A 89 5.22 -15.88 -7.42
CA ARG A 89 4.26 -16.33 -8.40
C ARG A 89 3.06 -16.92 -7.66
N VAL A 90 1.85 -16.51 -8.03
CA VAL A 90 0.60 -17.12 -7.59
C VAL A 90 -0.26 -17.44 -8.80
N SER A 91 -0.93 -18.59 -8.82
CA SER A 91 -1.94 -18.87 -9.85
C SER A 91 -3.22 -18.06 -9.60
N PRO A 92 -3.95 -17.66 -10.66
CA PRO A 92 -5.24 -16.98 -10.49
C PRO A 92 -6.20 -17.76 -9.58
N GLU A 93 -6.24 -19.08 -9.70
CA GLU A 93 -7.08 -19.97 -8.90
C GLU A 93 -6.73 -19.89 -7.41
N THR A 94 -5.45 -19.98 -7.07
CA THR A 94 -4.97 -19.86 -5.68
C THR A 94 -5.25 -18.47 -5.12
N ALA A 95 -5.03 -17.41 -5.90
CA ALA A 95 -5.31 -16.03 -5.49
C ALA A 95 -6.80 -15.81 -5.19
N VAL A 96 -7.69 -16.30 -6.07
CA VAL A 96 -9.15 -16.22 -5.88
C VAL A 96 -9.59 -17.03 -4.66
N ALA A 97 -9.02 -18.22 -4.45
CA ALA A 97 -9.32 -19.05 -3.28
C ALA A 97 -8.93 -18.33 -1.97
N ALA A 98 -7.73 -17.76 -1.89
CA ALA A 98 -7.27 -16.99 -0.73
C ALA A 98 -8.16 -15.76 -0.47
N ALA A 99 -8.53 -15.02 -1.52
CA ALA A 99 -9.44 -13.87 -1.39
C ALA A 99 -10.83 -14.28 -0.86
N ARG A 100 -11.38 -15.40 -1.34
CA ARG A 100 -12.67 -15.93 -0.85
C ARG A 100 -12.62 -16.30 0.62
N GLN A 101 -11.51 -16.87 1.10
CA GLN A 101 -11.33 -17.21 2.51
C GLN A 101 -11.29 -15.96 3.40
N ALA A 102 -10.62 -14.89 2.95
CA ALA A 102 -10.55 -13.63 3.69
C ALA A 102 -11.87 -12.82 3.67
N THR A 103 -12.73 -13.05 2.68
CA THR A 103 -13.93 -12.23 2.42
C THR A 103 -14.90 -12.18 3.59
N ALA A 104 -15.15 -13.31 4.27
CA ALA A 104 -16.19 -13.37 5.31
C ALA A 104 -15.86 -12.43 6.49
N ALA A 105 -14.66 -12.56 7.07
CA ALA A 105 -14.21 -11.71 8.18
C ALA A 105 -14.14 -10.23 7.77
N TRP A 106 -13.67 -9.95 6.55
CA TRP A 106 -13.60 -8.59 6.02
C TRP A 106 -14.99 -7.95 5.81
N ARG A 107 -15.97 -8.72 5.33
CA ARG A 107 -17.36 -8.27 5.20
C ARG A 107 -17.98 -8.00 6.57
N ASP A 108 -17.78 -8.91 7.52
CA ASP A 108 -18.36 -8.84 8.87
C ASP A 108 -17.74 -7.73 9.73
N ALA A 109 -16.56 -7.21 9.37
CA ALA A 109 -15.95 -6.05 10.02
C ALA A 109 -16.79 -4.75 9.88
N GLY A 110 -17.75 -4.70 8.94
CA GLY A 110 -18.63 -3.54 8.76
C GLY A 110 -17.99 -2.38 7.97
N PRO A 111 -18.80 -1.40 7.54
CA PRO A 111 -18.34 -0.31 6.68
C PRO A 111 -17.30 0.59 7.34
N ASP A 112 -17.47 0.92 8.62
CA ASP A 112 -16.59 1.86 9.32
C ASP A 112 -15.17 1.31 9.44
N VAL A 113 -15.02 0.04 9.84
CA VAL A 113 -13.70 -0.61 9.90
C VAL A 113 -13.06 -0.66 8.52
N ARG A 114 -13.84 -0.97 7.47
CA ARG A 114 -13.32 -1.00 6.09
C ARG A 114 -12.88 0.38 5.60
N ALA A 115 -13.60 1.43 5.96
CA ALA A 115 -13.24 2.81 5.62
C ALA A 115 -12.05 3.32 6.41
N GLY A 116 -11.91 2.90 7.68
CA GLY A 116 -10.83 3.33 8.55
C GLY A 116 -9.47 2.75 8.16
N VAL A 117 -9.40 1.47 7.76
CA VAL A 117 -8.11 0.85 7.37
C VAL A 117 -7.69 1.11 5.92
N ALA A 118 -8.57 1.72 5.12
CA ALA A 118 -8.32 2.04 3.71
C ALA A 118 -7.45 3.30 3.58
#